data_AF-A0A7S2E211-F1
#
_entry.id   AF-A0A7S2E211-F1
#
_cell.length_a   1.000
_cell.length_b   1.000
_cell.length_c   1.000
_cell.angle_alpha   90.00
_cell.angle_beta   90.00
_cell.angle_gamma   90.00
#
_symmetry.space_group_name_H-M   'P 1'
#
loop_
_entity.id
_entity.type
_entity.pdbx_description
1 polymer ?
#
loop_
_entity_poly.entity_id
_entity_poly.type
_entity_poly.pdbx_seq_one_letter_code
_entity_poly.pdbx_strand_id
1 'polypeptide(L)'
;GGAAAAGQAAPPRVPDEAFDAWARTALELTANGTEKMSKEELMMPPQPFWGFKYTGSLRPAFVSPKMKMPADILLTDYALHPEGYSKSEREGPKEIPVLEGKELETMRQACALGREILDIASRFMRAGVTGDEI
;
A
#
# COMPACT_ATOMS: atom_id res chain seq x y z
N GLY A 1 -21.62 -25.03 23.63
CA GLY A 1 -22.18 -25.12 22.27
C GLY A 1 -21.52 -24.05 21.44
N GLY A 2 -20.75 -24.44 20.42
CA GLY A 2 -20.04 -23.52 19.53
C GLY A 2 -21.00 -22.99 18.47
N ALA A 3 -21.23 -21.68 18.47
CA ALA A 3 -21.87 -21.01 17.34
C ALA A 3 -20.82 -20.93 16.21
N ALA A 4 -21.02 -21.72 15.17
CA ALA A 4 -20.32 -21.54 13.91
C ALA A 4 -20.70 -20.15 13.37
N ALA A 5 -19.72 -19.24 13.32
CA ALA A 5 -19.87 -17.99 12.59
C ALA A 5 -20.10 -18.36 11.12
N ALA A 6 -21.33 -18.16 10.65
CA ALA A 6 -21.68 -18.29 9.26
C ALA A 6 -20.73 -17.40 8.46
N GLY A 7 -19.95 -17.99 7.56
CA GLY A 7 -19.10 -17.25 6.63
C GLY A 7 -19.98 -16.29 5.85
N GLN A 8 -19.80 -15.00 6.09
CA GLN A 8 -20.44 -13.98 5.27
C GLN A 8 -19.94 -14.21 3.84
N ALA A 9 -20.87 -14.40 2.90
CA ALA A 9 -20.54 -14.51 1.49
C ALA A 9 -19.72 -13.27 1.10
N ALA A 10 -18.62 -13.48 0.36
CA ALA A 10 -17.80 -12.38 -0.12
C ALA A 10 -18.70 -11.34 -0.81
N PRO A 11 -18.54 -10.04 -0.52
CA PRO A 11 -19.34 -9.01 -1.17
C PRO A 11 -19.25 -9.18 -2.69
N PRO A 12 -20.35 -8.92 -3.43
CA PRO A 12 -20.37 -9.14 -4.88
C PRO A 12 -19.25 -8.32 -5.53
N ARG A 13 -18.41 -8.99 -6.32
CA ARG A 13 -17.30 -8.36 -7.05
C ARG A 13 -17.85 -7.25 -7.93
N VAL A 14 -17.27 -6.05 -7.80
CA VAL A 14 -17.57 -4.91 -8.67
C VAL A 14 -17.24 -5.31 -10.11
N PRO A 15 -18.17 -5.14 -11.08
CA PRO A 15 -17.92 -5.43 -12.50
C PRO A 15 -16.64 -4.77 -13.00
N ASP A 16 -15.93 -5.42 -13.93
CA ASP A 16 -14.62 -4.93 -14.40
C ASP A 16 -14.71 -3.55 -15.05
N GLU A 17 -15.78 -3.25 -15.79
CA GLU A 17 -16.00 -1.94 -16.39
C GLU A 17 -16.14 -0.82 -15.33
N ALA A 18 -16.87 -1.09 -14.25
CA ALA A 18 -17.04 -0.13 -13.15
C ALA A 18 -15.73 0.07 -12.38
N PHE A 19 -14.95 -1.00 -12.21
CA PHE A 19 -13.62 -0.90 -11.61
C PHE A 19 -12.65 -0.12 -12.48
N ASP A 20 -12.61 -0.37 -13.79
CA ASP A 20 -11.72 0.34 -14.71
C ASP A 20 -12.04 1.85 -14.76
N ALA A 21 -13.33 2.21 -14.74
CA ALA A 21 -13.74 3.61 -14.67
C ALA A 21 -13.30 4.29 -13.37
N TRP A 22 -13.46 3.60 -12.23
CA TRP A 22 -12.97 4.07 -10.94
C TRP A 22 -11.44 4.17 -10.92
N ALA A 23 -10.73 3.17 -11.41
CA ALA A 23 -9.27 3.09 -11.42
C ALA A 23 -8.64 4.24 -12.21
N ARG A 24 -9.21 4.59 -13.38
CA ARG A 24 -8.78 5.77 -14.15
C ARG A 24 -8.92 7.05 -13.34
N THR A 25 -10.08 7.24 -12.70
CA THR A 25 -10.34 8.40 -11.86
C THR A 25 -9.38 8.47 -10.66
N ALA A 26 -9.11 7.32 -10.03
CA ALA A 26 -8.19 7.23 -8.90
C ALA A 26 -6.76 7.60 -9.31
N LEU A 27 -6.24 7.03 -10.40
CA LEU A 27 -4.90 7.33 -10.92
C LEU A 27 -4.75 8.80 -11.32
N GLU A 28 -5.78 9.41 -11.90
CA GLU A 28 -5.79 10.84 -12.23
C GLU A 28 -5.75 11.72 -10.97
N LEU A 29 -6.51 11.37 -9.94
CA LEU A 29 -6.52 12.10 -8.66
C LEU A 29 -5.20 11.97 -7.89
N THR A 30 -4.49 10.86 -8.07
CA THR A 30 -3.21 10.58 -7.42
C THR A 30 -1.99 10.86 -8.30
N ALA A 31 -2.18 11.52 -9.45
CA ALA A 31 -1.10 11.85 -10.37
C ALA A 31 0.00 12.66 -9.66
N ASN A 32 1.24 12.19 -9.79
CA ASN A 32 2.40 12.66 -9.02
C ASN A 32 3.48 13.31 -9.90
N GLY A 33 3.18 13.57 -11.18
CA GLY A 33 4.09 14.22 -12.13
C GLY A 33 4.82 13.23 -13.04
N THR A 34 4.78 11.93 -12.76
CA THR A 34 5.41 10.89 -13.58
C THR A 34 4.80 10.82 -14.98
N GLU A 35 3.53 11.21 -15.14
CA GLU A 35 2.83 11.26 -16.43
C GLU A 35 3.46 12.24 -17.45
N LYS A 36 4.30 13.17 -16.98
CA LYS A 36 5.00 14.15 -17.82
C LYS A 36 6.43 13.71 -18.18
N MET A 37 6.93 12.65 -17.55
CA MET A 37 8.28 12.15 -17.76
C MET A 37 8.33 11.18 -18.93
N SER A 38 9.44 11.18 -19.65
CA SER A 38 9.72 10.17 -20.66
C SER A 38 9.98 8.81 -20.01
N LYS A 39 9.75 7.74 -20.79
CA LYS A 39 10.04 6.38 -20.34
C LYS A 39 11.51 6.20 -19.98
N GLU A 40 12.40 6.86 -20.70
CA GLU A 40 13.85 6.84 -20.48
C GLU A 40 14.20 7.47 -19.13
N GLU A 41 13.58 8.60 -18.79
CA GLU A 41 13.77 9.26 -17.49
C GLU A 41 13.23 8.41 -16.34
N LEU A 42 12.07 7.77 -16.52
CA LEU A 42 11.49 6.88 -15.52
C LEU A 42 12.35 5.63 -15.29
N MET A 43 13.03 5.12 -16.32
CA MET A 43 13.86 3.92 -16.23
C MET A 43 15.30 4.21 -15.78
N MET A 44 15.69 5.48 -15.66
CA MET A 44 17.05 5.85 -15.27
C MET A 44 17.28 5.54 -13.78
N PRO A 45 18.37 4.81 -13.43
CA PRO A 45 18.65 4.50 -12.05
C PRO A 45 19.06 5.77 -11.28
N PRO A 46 18.58 5.96 -10.04
CA PRO A 46 18.99 7.07 -9.21
C PRO A 46 20.51 7.09 -8.96
N GLN A 47 21.08 8.29 -8.80
CA GLN A 47 22.51 8.51 -8.60
C GLN A 47 23.18 7.61 -7.55
N PRO A 48 22.56 7.30 -6.38
CA PRO A 48 23.17 6.43 -5.38
C PRO A 48 23.48 5.01 -5.87
N PHE A 49 22.84 4.58 -6.96
CA PHE A 49 23.02 3.25 -7.53
C PHE A 49 24.00 3.20 -8.71
N TRP A 50 24.61 4.33 -9.08
CA TRP A 50 25.58 4.36 -10.17
C TRP A 50 26.83 3.55 -9.81
N GLY A 51 27.18 2.59 -10.67
CA GLY A 51 28.29 1.65 -10.43
C GLY A 51 27.96 0.51 -9.45
N PHE A 52 26.72 0.42 -8.95
CA PHE A 52 26.30 -0.70 -8.11
C PHE A 52 26.26 -2.01 -8.92
N LYS A 53 26.84 -3.08 -8.38
CA LYS A 53 26.82 -4.41 -9.00
C LYS A 53 25.57 -5.18 -8.57
N TYR A 54 24.65 -5.36 -9.50
CA TYR A 54 23.41 -6.11 -9.27
C TYR A 54 23.61 -7.62 -9.40
N THR A 55 22.84 -8.38 -8.63
CA THR A 55 22.82 -9.85 -8.66
C THR A 55 21.93 -10.43 -9.75
N GLY A 56 21.01 -9.63 -10.32
CA GLY A 56 20.06 -10.06 -11.34
C GLY A 56 19.77 -8.97 -12.38
N SER A 57 18.65 -9.12 -13.11
CA SER A 57 18.22 -8.20 -14.17
C SER A 57 17.45 -6.98 -13.67
N LEU A 58 16.87 -7.05 -12.46
CA LEU A 58 16.08 -5.96 -11.90
C LEU A 58 16.95 -4.71 -11.62
N ARG A 59 16.43 -3.53 -11.95
CA ARG A 59 17.09 -2.23 -11.73
C ARG A 59 16.13 -1.27 -11.01
N PRO A 60 16.64 -0.38 -10.15
CA PRO A 60 15.85 0.70 -9.61
C PRO A 60 15.47 1.66 -10.72
N ALA A 61 14.21 2.07 -10.71
CA ALA A 61 13.66 3.10 -11.56
C ALA A 61 13.49 4.40 -10.77
N PHE A 62 13.02 5.44 -11.44
CA PHE A 62 12.54 6.64 -10.78
C PHE A 62 11.46 6.30 -9.74
N VAL A 63 11.49 6.98 -8.60
CA VAL A 63 10.50 6.86 -7.53
C VAL A 63 9.79 8.20 -7.41
N SER A 64 8.47 8.18 -7.50
CA SER A 64 7.66 9.38 -7.40
C SER A 64 7.70 9.99 -5.99
N PRO A 65 7.37 11.28 -5.84
CA PRO A 65 7.17 11.87 -4.54
C PRO A 65 6.06 11.15 -3.75
N LYS A 66 6.28 10.96 -2.44
CA LYS A 66 5.29 10.35 -1.54
C LYS A 66 3.93 11.06 -1.64
N MET A 67 2.86 10.29 -1.78
CA MET A 67 1.49 10.80 -1.75
C MET A 67 1.18 11.50 -0.42
N LYS A 68 0.43 12.61 -0.49
CA LYS A 68 -0.03 13.34 0.69
C LYS A 68 -1.24 12.64 1.30
N MET A 69 -1.16 12.38 2.60
CA MET A 69 -2.30 11.87 3.35
C MET A 69 -3.33 12.98 3.63
N PRO A 70 -4.63 12.66 3.66
CA PRO A 70 -5.66 13.58 4.13
C PRO A 70 -5.39 14.07 5.56
N ALA A 71 -5.85 15.27 5.91
CA ALA A 71 -5.56 15.89 7.21
C ALA A 71 -6.29 15.24 8.40
N ASP A 72 -7.45 14.62 8.15
CA ASP A 72 -8.38 14.18 9.20
C ASP A 72 -8.21 12.70 9.62
N ILE A 73 -7.05 12.09 9.32
CA ILE A 73 -6.77 10.69 9.69
C ILE A 73 -5.84 10.60 10.90
N LEU A 74 -6.04 9.55 11.71
CA LEU A 74 -5.10 9.20 12.76
C LEU A 74 -3.81 8.69 12.15
N LEU A 75 -2.71 9.36 12.47
CA LEU A 75 -1.38 8.99 12.02
C LEU A 75 -0.67 8.14 13.08
N THR A 76 0.17 7.22 12.62
CA THR A 76 1.09 6.47 13.49
C THR A 76 2.20 7.38 14.03
N ASP A 77 2.87 6.94 15.08
CA ASP A 77 3.96 7.69 15.73
C ASP A 77 5.14 7.99 14.77
N TYR A 78 5.42 7.09 13.84
CA TYR A 78 6.48 7.25 12.84
C TYR A 78 6.10 8.11 11.62
N ALA A 79 4.81 8.41 11.40
CA ALA A 79 4.35 9.02 10.15
C ALA A 79 4.91 10.43 9.89
N LEU A 80 5.13 11.19 10.96
CA LEU A 80 5.68 12.56 10.94
C LEU A 80 7.13 12.63 11.48
N HIS A 81 7.70 11.49 11.89
CA HIS A 81 9.07 11.45 12.37
C HIS A 81 10.04 11.69 11.19
N PRO A 82 11.02 12.61 11.28
CA PRO A 82 11.89 12.98 10.15
C PRO A 82 12.67 11.79 9.56
N GLU A 83 13.08 10.86 10.42
CA GLU A 83 13.80 9.62 10.04
C GLU A 83 12.89 8.38 10.03
N GLY A 84 11.57 8.55 10.26
CA GLY A 84 10.61 7.43 10.28
C GLY A 84 10.74 6.46 11.46
N TYR A 85 11.32 6.89 12.59
CA TYR A 85 11.45 6.01 13.76
C TYR A 85 10.14 5.87 14.53
N SER A 86 9.74 4.62 14.76
CA SER A 86 8.68 4.27 15.69
C SER A 86 9.23 4.18 17.12
N LYS A 87 8.71 5.01 18.02
CA LYS A 87 9.07 4.96 19.45
C LYS A 87 8.41 3.75 20.10
N SER A 88 7.15 3.50 19.75
CA SER A 88 6.37 2.38 20.29
C SER A 88 6.99 1.01 19.96
N GLU A 89 7.63 0.85 18.81
CA GLU A 89 8.34 -0.40 18.45
C GLU A 89 9.69 -0.55 19.18
N ARG A 90 10.44 0.55 19.34
CA ARG A 90 11.78 0.52 19.96
C ARG A 90 11.75 0.34 21.46
N GLU A 91 10.79 1.00 22.10
CA GLU A 91 10.62 0.98 23.55
C GLU A 91 9.48 0.04 23.98
N GLY A 92 8.92 -0.70 23.02
CA GLY A 92 7.81 -1.61 23.25
C GLY A 92 8.16 -2.79 24.16
N PRO A 93 7.15 -3.39 24.81
CA PRO A 93 7.34 -4.59 25.59
C PRO A 93 7.83 -5.73 24.69
N LYS A 94 8.74 -6.56 25.20
CA LYS A 94 9.21 -7.79 24.50
C LYS A 94 8.24 -8.95 24.63
N GLU A 95 7.24 -8.81 25.50
CA GLU A 95 6.21 -9.81 25.74
C GLU A 95 5.17 -9.77 24.61
N ILE A 96 4.65 -10.94 24.24
CA ILE A 96 3.61 -11.05 23.21
C ILE A 96 2.28 -10.64 23.83
N PRO A 97 1.62 -9.58 23.34
CA PRO A 97 0.35 -9.14 23.89
C PRO A 97 -0.76 -10.14 23.58
N VAL A 98 -1.61 -10.40 24.57
CA VAL A 98 -2.86 -11.15 24.39
C VAL A 98 -3.98 -10.15 24.13
N LEU A 99 -4.49 -10.14 22.90
CA LEU A 99 -5.53 -9.19 22.48
C LEU A 99 -6.92 -9.75 22.79
N GLU A 100 -7.73 -8.99 23.52
CA GLU A 100 -9.09 -9.37 23.90
C GLU A 100 -10.09 -8.22 23.67
N GLY A 101 -11.38 -8.56 23.65
CA GLY A 101 -12.46 -7.59 23.54
C GLY A 101 -12.35 -6.67 22.33
N LYS A 102 -12.25 -5.35 22.58
CA LYS A 102 -12.25 -4.32 21.53
C LYS A 102 -10.97 -4.34 20.69
N GLU A 103 -9.81 -4.63 21.28
CA GLU A 103 -8.54 -4.63 20.54
C GLU A 103 -8.51 -5.73 19.49
N LEU A 104 -9.02 -6.91 19.85
CA LEU A 104 -9.16 -8.04 18.93
C LEU A 104 -10.13 -7.71 17.78
N GLU A 105 -11.23 -7.01 18.07
CA GLU A 105 -12.19 -6.62 17.03
C GLU A 105 -11.61 -5.56 16.09
N THR A 106 -10.90 -4.56 16.62
CA THR A 106 -10.17 -3.58 15.81
C THR A 106 -9.16 -4.27 14.90
N MET A 107 -8.41 -5.26 15.41
CA MET A 107 -7.47 -6.02 14.58
C MET A 107 -8.16 -6.80 13.47
N ARG A 108 -9.30 -7.45 13.75
CA ARG A 108 -10.09 -8.15 12.72
C ARG A 108 -10.57 -7.21 11.64
N GLN A 109 -11.08 -6.03 12.03
CA GLN A 109 -11.55 -5.02 11.08
C GLN A 109 -10.40 -4.48 10.22
N ALA A 110 -9.24 -4.17 10.82
CA ALA A 110 -8.06 -3.72 10.09
C ALA A 110 -7.59 -4.78 9.08
N CYS A 111 -7.58 -6.07 9.47
CA CYS A 111 -7.23 -7.16 8.56
C CYS A 111 -8.25 -7.38 7.44
N ALA A 112 -9.55 -7.21 7.71
CA ALA A 112 -10.59 -7.30 6.69
C ALA A 112 -10.41 -6.20 5.63
N LEU A 113 -10.20 -4.94 6.07
CA LEU A 113 -9.88 -3.82 5.18
C LEU A 113 -8.57 -4.06 4.41
N GLY A 114 -7.55 -4.60 5.06
CA GLY A 114 -6.29 -4.95 4.41
C GLY A 114 -6.46 -5.99 3.30
N ARG A 115 -7.38 -6.96 3.45
CA ARG A 115 -7.73 -7.90 2.40
C ARG A 115 -8.42 -7.19 1.22
N GLU A 116 -9.37 -6.29 1.49
CA GLU A 116 -10.04 -5.52 0.45
C GLU A 116 -9.05 -4.69 -0.38
N ILE A 117 -8.08 -4.03 0.30
CA ILE A 117 -7.01 -3.27 -0.37
C ILE A 117 -6.15 -4.19 -1.25
N LEU A 118 -5.76 -5.36 -0.73
CA LEU A 118 -4.95 -6.32 -1.50
C LEU A 118 -5.70 -6.86 -2.71
N ASP A 119 -7.01 -7.10 -2.59
CA ASP A 119 -7.85 -7.55 -3.69
C ASP A 119 -7.96 -6.47 -4.77
N ILE A 120 -8.06 -5.18 -4.39
CA ILE A 120 -7.98 -4.05 -5.33
C ILE A 120 -6.63 -4.01 -6.04
N ALA A 121 -5.52 -4.05 -5.29
CA ALA A 121 -4.17 -4.02 -5.87
C ALA A 121 -3.94 -5.18 -6.86
N SER A 122 -4.46 -6.37 -6.54
CA SER A 122 -4.36 -7.53 -7.42
C SER A 122 -5.01 -7.33 -8.80
N ARG A 123 -6.03 -6.47 -8.90
CA ARG A 123 -6.70 -6.16 -10.17
C ARG A 123 -5.91 -5.20 -11.05
N PHE A 124 -4.97 -4.44 -10.49
CA PHE A 124 -4.05 -3.59 -11.26
C PHE A 124 -2.88 -4.39 -11.87
N MET A 125 -2.60 -5.59 -11.36
CA MET A 125 -1.46 -6.40 -11.80
C MET A 125 -1.65 -6.93 -13.24
N ARG A 126 -1.08 -6.22 -14.21
CA ARG A 126 -1.03 -6.63 -15.63
C ARG A 126 0.25 -6.12 -16.28
N ALA A 127 0.62 -6.73 -17.41
CA ALA A 127 1.80 -6.29 -18.16
C ALA A 127 1.69 -4.81 -18.56
N GLY A 128 2.76 -4.05 -18.30
CA GLY A 128 2.81 -2.62 -18.59
C GLY A 128 2.39 -1.70 -17.44
N VAL A 129 1.83 -2.24 -16.34
CA VAL A 129 1.57 -1.47 -15.12
C VAL A 129 2.82 -1.44 -14.25
N THR A 130 3.13 -0.26 -13.74
CA THR A 130 4.29 0.02 -12.88
C THR A 130 3.95 -0.16 -11.40
N GLY A 131 4.97 -0.35 -10.57
CA GLY A 131 4.78 -0.44 -9.12
C GLY A 131 4.38 0.89 -8.46
N ASP A 132 4.45 2.01 -9.19
CA ASP A 132 3.98 3.33 -8.73
C ASP A 132 2.47 3.51 -8.98
N GLU A 133 1.92 2.78 -9.94
CA GLU A 133 0.48 2.78 -10.29
C GLU A 133 -0.36 1.78 -9.45
N ILE A 134 0.29 0.85 -8.74
CA ILE A 134 -0.36 -0.15 -7.88
C ILE A 134 -0.38 0.35 -6.44
#